data_AF-A0A834MXU6-F1
#
_entry.id   AF-A0A834MXU6-F1
#
_cell.length_a   1.000
_cell.length_b   1.000
_cell.length_c   1.000
_cell.angle_alpha   90.00
_cell.angle_beta   90.00
_cell.angle_gamma   90.00
#
_symmetry.space_group_name_H-M   'P 1'
#
loop_
_entity.id
_entity.type
_entity.pdbx_description
1 polymer ?
#
loop_
_entity_poly.entity_id
_entity_poly.type
_entity_poly.pdbx_seq_one_letter_code
_entity_poly.pdbx_strand_id
1 'polypeptide(L)'
;METETSTSEEHDKSTSNDSNGLGTIEQKIIALAQARPKGISDKDLVSEMPNLQPVQRAQIINKLLSQGYFDLFKHGGSLLYRLKDPSKTKIAKGADNEEKIVYSIIEEAGNKGIWIRDIRFKSNLMPIQLNKILKSLETKKFIKAVKSVAASKKKVYMLYNLEPDRSVTGGAWYQDQDFEAEFVDILNQQCFRFLEQKREEANKWDGGPIDARNIAFASSKEVWKFISDLGISKVKLSVEDLEMILNTLIYDGKVEKTLSSDGSNLYRSVQPLLTSPGLIKVPCGVCPVRKDCCDIGDVTPTKCQYIMEWMN
;
A
#
# COMPACT_ATOMS: atom_id res chain seq x y z
N MET A 1 -9.42 77.53 -6.10
CA MET A 1 -10.45 78.38 -6.73
C MET A 1 -10.02 78.59 -8.16
N GLU A 2 -10.54 77.73 -9.05
CA GLU A 2 -11.68 78.07 -9.93
C GLU A 2 -11.15 78.89 -11.11
N THR A 3 -11.16 78.38 -12.34
CA THR A 3 -12.36 78.20 -13.18
C THR A 3 -11.92 77.42 -14.44
N GLU A 4 -12.50 76.26 -14.73
CA GLU A 4 -13.65 76.06 -15.63
C GLU A 4 -13.54 76.77 -17.00
N THR A 5 -13.31 75.97 -18.04
CA THR A 5 -13.84 76.22 -19.37
C THR A 5 -14.28 74.90 -19.99
N SER A 6 -15.59 74.80 -20.17
CA SER A 6 -16.35 73.78 -20.88
C SER A 6 -15.99 73.74 -22.36
N THR A 7 -15.78 72.54 -22.92
CA THR A 7 -16.02 72.28 -24.35
C THR A 7 -16.61 70.88 -24.55
N SER A 8 -17.63 70.89 -25.39
CA SER A 8 -18.52 69.85 -25.92
C SER A 8 -17.87 68.54 -26.36
N GLU A 9 -18.52 67.44 -25.99
CA GLU A 9 -18.38 66.10 -26.54
C GLU A 9 -19.13 65.98 -27.89
N GLU A 10 -18.48 65.42 -28.92
CA GLU A 10 -19.05 64.34 -29.73
C GLU A 10 -17.98 63.61 -30.57
N HIS A 11 -18.06 62.28 -30.47
CA HIS A 11 -17.65 61.22 -31.41
C HIS A 11 -16.21 61.09 -31.93
N ASP A 12 -15.55 59.99 -31.52
CA ASP A 12 -15.09 58.99 -32.49
C ASP A 12 -15.13 57.55 -31.95
N LYS A 13 -15.60 56.62 -32.79
CA LYS A 13 -15.76 55.18 -32.53
C LYS A 13 -14.47 54.46 -32.92
N SER A 14 -13.91 53.64 -32.03
CA SER A 14 -12.98 52.57 -32.42
C SER A 14 -13.21 51.27 -31.62
N THR A 15 -13.98 50.40 -32.27
CA THR A 15 -13.83 48.94 -32.43
C THR A 15 -13.02 48.17 -31.37
N SER A 16 -13.72 47.47 -30.46
CA SER A 16 -13.22 46.25 -29.80
C SER A 16 -14.39 45.37 -29.34
N ASN A 17 -14.61 44.22 -29.99
CA ASN A 17 -15.32 43.07 -29.41
C ASN A 17 -15.35 41.89 -30.41
N ASP A 18 -14.38 40.97 -30.33
CA ASP A 18 -14.44 39.66 -31.00
C ASP A 18 -13.83 38.50 -30.16
N SER A 19 -13.39 38.74 -28.92
CA SER A 19 -12.69 37.74 -28.10
C SER A 19 -13.61 36.84 -27.25
N ASN A 20 -14.90 37.16 -27.10
CA ASN A 20 -15.80 36.46 -26.17
C ASN A 20 -16.48 35.20 -26.75
N GLY A 21 -16.45 34.97 -28.07
CA GLY A 21 -17.11 33.83 -28.71
C GLY A 21 -16.28 32.53 -28.76
N LEU A 22 -14.95 32.62 -28.79
CA LEU A 22 -14.08 31.43 -28.94
C LEU A 22 -13.99 30.58 -27.66
N GLY A 23 -14.00 31.21 -26.49
CA GLY A 23 -13.91 30.50 -25.20
C GLY A 23 -15.12 29.58 -24.92
N THR A 24 -16.29 29.95 -25.41
CA THR A 24 -17.52 29.15 -25.27
C THR A 24 -17.50 27.88 -26.12
N ILE A 25 -16.80 27.92 -27.27
CA ILE A 25 -16.68 26.79 -28.18
C ILE A 25 -15.64 25.78 -27.66
N GLU A 26 -14.53 26.27 -27.10
CA GLU A 26 -13.51 25.43 -26.43
C GLU A 26 -14.14 24.58 -25.31
N GLN A 27 -14.96 25.18 -24.46
CA GLN A 27 -15.65 24.49 -23.37
C GLN A 27 -16.64 23.43 -23.87
N LYS A 28 -17.35 23.69 -24.98
CA LYS A 28 -18.26 22.71 -25.58
C LYS A 28 -17.51 21.51 -26.14
N ILE A 29 -16.35 21.70 -26.78
CA ILE A 29 -15.51 20.61 -27.29
C ILE A 29 -14.98 19.74 -26.14
N ILE A 30 -14.57 20.38 -25.03
CA ILE A 30 -14.14 19.68 -23.82
C ILE A 30 -15.30 18.85 -23.23
N ALA A 31 -16.50 19.42 -23.13
CA ALA A 31 -17.69 18.72 -22.63
C ALA A 31 -18.07 17.51 -23.51
N LEU A 32 -17.98 17.64 -24.83
CA LEU A 32 -18.24 16.57 -25.79
C LEU A 32 -17.23 15.43 -25.65
N ALA A 33 -15.97 15.76 -25.41
CA ALA A 33 -14.92 14.78 -25.14
C ALA A 33 -15.05 14.09 -23.77
N GLN A 34 -15.63 14.77 -22.77
CA GLN A 34 -16.01 14.12 -21.49
C GLN A 34 -17.14 13.12 -21.67
N ALA A 35 -18.12 13.42 -22.53
CA ALA A 35 -19.24 12.51 -22.82
C ALA A 35 -18.81 11.25 -23.61
N ARG A 36 -17.68 11.31 -24.33
CA ARG A 36 -17.17 10.21 -25.16
C ARG A 36 -15.75 9.78 -24.76
N PRO A 37 -15.60 8.89 -23.76
CA PRO A 37 -14.29 8.48 -23.24
C PRO A 37 -13.41 7.71 -24.24
N LYS A 38 -13.99 7.16 -25.32
CA LYS A 38 -13.25 6.49 -26.41
C LYS A 38 -12.60 7.48 -27.40
N GLY A 39 -12.85 8.78 -27.26
CA GLY A 39 -12.35 9.83 -28.14
C GLY A 39 -13.42 10.34 -29.11
N ILE A 40 -13.18 11.54 -29.63
CA ILE A 40 -14.05 12.27 -30.56
C ILE A 40 -13.36 12.36 -31.93
N SER A 41 -14.08 12.10 -33.01
CA SER A 41 -13.57 12.25 -34.38
C SER A 41 -13.96 13.60 -34.98
N ASP A 42 -13.30 14.00 -36.07
CA ASP A 42 -13.68 15.23 -36.80
C ASP A 42 -15.14 15.18 -37.31
N LYS A 43 -15.64 13.98 -37.63
CA LYS A 43 -17.06 13.77 -38.03
C LYS A 43 -18.03 14.02 -36.88
N ASP A 44 -17.66 13.64 -35.65
CA ASP A 44 -18.48 13.87 -34.46
C ASP A 44 -18.57 15.36 -34.12
N LEU A 45 -17.46 16.09 -34.32
CA LEU A 45 -17.42 17.54 -34.15
C LEU A 45 -18.26 18.28 -35.19
N VAL A 46 -18.30 17.79 -36.44
CA VAL A 46 -19.16 18.34 -37.50
C VAL A 46 -20.64 18.11 -37.18
N SER A 47 -21.00 16.93 -36.64
CA SER A 47 -22.39 16.58 -36.33
C SER A 47 -22.99 17.42 -35.20
N GLU A 48 -22.21 17.71 -34.16
CA GLU A 48 -22.67 18.44 -32.98
C GLU A 48 -22.49 19.97 -33.12
N MET A 49 -21.59 20.41 -34.01
CA MET A 49 -21.31 21.82 -34.26
C MET A 49 -21.25 22.15 -35.77
N PRO A 50 -22.38 22.07 -36.49
CA PRO A 50 -22.43 22.31 -37.94
C PRO A 50 -22.11 23.76 -38.36
N ASN A 51 -22.25 24.72 -37.43
CA ASN A 51 -21.97 26.14 -37.70
C ASN A 51 -20.48 26.52 -37.60
N LEU A 52 -19.59 25.58 -37.28
CA LEU A 52 -18.15 25.86 -37.12
C LEU A 52 -17.38 25.66 -38.43
N GLN A 53 -16.70 26.71 -38.89
CA GLN A 53 -15.85 26.62 -40.08
C GLN A 53 -14.69 25.62 -39.87
N PRO A 54 -14.33 24.79 -40.88
CA PRO A 54 -13.26 23.79 -40.75
C PRO A 54 -11.91 24.37 -40.28
N VAL A 55 -11.58 25.58 -40.72
CA VAL A 55 -10.34 26.28 -40.34
C VAL A 55 -10.34 26.67 -38.86
N GLN A 56 -11.46 27.20 -38.35
CA GLN A 56 -11.59 27.56 -36.94
C GLN A 56 -11.58 26.32 -36.05
N ARG A 57 -12.19 25.21 -36.49
CA ARG A 57 -12.15 23.92 -35.79
C ARG A 57 -10.72 23.43 -35.62
N ALA A 58 -9.94 23.41 -36.70
CA ALA A 58 -8.54 22.99 -36.67
C ALA A 58 -7.70 23.89 -35.76
N GLN A 59 -7.92 25.20 -35.77
CA GLN A 59 -7.22 26.14 -34.89
C GLN A 59 -7.52 25.87 -33.40
N ILE A 60 -8.79 25.64 -33.05
CA ILE A 60 -9.19 25.35 -31.67
C ILE A 60 -8.64 23.99 -31.20
N ILE A 61 -8.70 22.96 -32.05
CA ILE A 61 -8.12 21.65 -31.74
C ILE A 61 -6.61 21.75 -31.54
N ASN A 62 -5.90 22.44 -32.43
CA ASN A 62 -4.45 22.65 -32.30
C ASN A 62 -4.09 23.44 -31.04
N LYS A 63 -4.93 24.41 -30.65
CA LYS A 63 -4.80 25.15 -29.39
C LYS A 63 -5.03 24.25 -28.17
N LEU A 64 -6.04 23.39 -28.20
CA LEU A 64 -6.34 22.46 -27.12
C LEU A 64 -5.30 21.32 -27.01
N LEU A 65 -4.72 20.88 -28.14
CA LEU A 65 -3.59 19.96 -28.21
C LEU A 65 -2.31 20.61 -27.66
N SER A 66 -2.00 21.85 -28.05
CA SER A 66 -0.81 22.56 -27.55
C SER A 66 -0.91 22.90 -26.06
N GLN A 67 -2.12 23.13 -25.56
CA GLN A 67 -2.40 23.28 -24.13
C GLN A 67 -2.41 21.96 -23.35
N GLY A 68 -2.35 20.81 -24.05
CA GLY A 68 -2.25 19.48 -23.44
C GLY A 68 -3.58 18.91 -22.92
N TYR A 69 -4.72 19.46 -23.32
CA TYR A 69 -6.05 18.97 -22.91
C TYR A 69 -6.47 17.70 -23.67
N PHE A 70 -5.87 17.43 -24.84
CA PHE A 70 -6.22 16.29 -25.70
C PHE A 70 -4.99 15.47 -26.09
N ASP A 71 -5.17 14.16 -26.23
CA ASP A 71 -4.23 13.24 -26.87
C ASP A 71 -4.78 12.85 -28.27
N LEU A 72 -3.89 12.80 -29.28
CA LEU A 72 -4.22 12.43 -30.65
C LEU A 72 -3.97 10.93 -30.89
N PHE A 73 -4.98 10.22 -31.39
CA PHE A 73 -4.89 8.80 -31.76
C PHE A 73 -5.29 8.58 -33.23
N LYS A 74 -4.73 7.55 -33.86
CA LYS A 74 -5.13 7.11 -35.20
C LYS A 74 -5.76 5.73 -35.10
N HIS A 75 -7.04 5.61 -35.47
CA HIS A 75 -7.75 4.33 -35.47
C HIS A 75 -8.59 4.20 -36.75
N GLY A 76 -8.43 3.09 -37.47
CA GLY A 76 -9.20 2.81 -38.69
C GLY A 76 -9.08 3.89 -39.78
N GLY A 77 -7.91 4.54 -39.92
CA GLY A 77 -7.69 5.62 -40.90
C GLY A 77 -8.23 6.99 -40.50
N SER A 78 -8.91 7.13 -39.35
CA SER A 78 -9.45 8.39 -38.84
C SER A 78 -8.67 8.87 -37.60
N LEU A 79 -8.55 10.19 -37.45
CA LEU A 79 -7.97 10.83 -36.26
C LEU A 79 -9.02 10.95 -35.16
N LEU A 80 -8.65 10.54 -33.95
CA LEU A 80 -9.46 10.61 -32.73
C LEU A 80 -8.76 11.50 -31.71
N TYR A 81 -9.50 12.40 -31.07
CA TYR A 81 -9.01 13.25 -29.99
C TYR A 81 -9.63 12.77 -28.68
N ARG A 82 -8.81 12.42 -27.69
CA ARG A 82 -9.29 11.97 -26.37
C ARG A 82 -8.91 12.98 -25.30
N LEU A 83 -9.85 13.32 -24.41
CA LEU A 83 -9.57 14.22 -23.30
C LEU A 83 -8.51 13.61 -22.38
N LYS A 84 -7.51 14.41 -22.01
CA LYS A 84 -6.47 14.03 -21.06
C LYS A 84 -6.98 14.25 -19.63
N ASP A 85 -6.73 13.29 -18.77
CA ASP A 85 -7.12 13.35 -17.36
C ASP A 85 -6.44 14.55 -16.68
N PRO A 86 -7.16 15.46 -15.99
CA PRO A 86 -6.59 16.66 -15.36
C PRO A 86 -5.40 16.37 -14.43
N SER A 87 -5.39 15.17 -13.83
CA SER A 87 -4.32 14.64 -13.00
C SER A 87 -3.01 14.43 -13.78
N LYS A 88 -3.11 14.03 -15.06
CA LYS A 88 -1.99 13.86 -15.99
C LYS A 88 -1.60 15.18 -16.69
N THR A 89 -2.50 16.16 -16.74
CA THR A 89 -2.27 17.46 -17.40
C THR A 89 -1.38 18.40 -16.59
N LYS A 90 -1.40 18.34 -15.24
CA LYS A 90 -0.46 19.08 -14.38
C LYS A 90 1.01 18.68 -14.59
N ILE A 91 1.25 17.43 -15.00
CA ILE A 91 2.57 16.90 -15.31
C ILE A 91 3.04 17.41 -16.69
N ALA A 92 2.12 17.64 -17.62
CA ALA A 92 2.45 18.01 -19.00
C ALA A 92 2.94 19.45 -19.18
N LYS A 93 2.61 20.38 -18.27
CA LYS A 93 2.88 21.83 -18.40
C LYS A 93 4.29 22.30 -18.02
N GLY A 94 5.24 21.40 -17.79
CA GLY A 94 6.64 21.78 -17.52
C GLY A 94 7.61 20.64 -17.27
N ALA A 95 7.26 19.40 -17.63
CA ALA A 95 8.12 18.24 -17.48
C ALA A 95 8.83 17.93 -18.81
N ASP A 96 10.15 17.76 -18.76
CA ASP A 96 10.96 17.29 -19.88
C ASP A 96 10.43 15.95 -20.42
N ASN A 97 10.63 15.68 -21.71
CA ASN A 97 10.12 14.46 -22.36
C ASN A 97 10.60 13.18 -21.65
N GLU A 98 11.79 13.24 -21.04
CA GLU A 98 12.39 12.18 -20.23
C GLU A 98 11.68 12.00 -18.87
N GLU A 99 11.26 13.08 -18.20
CA GLU A 99 10.49 13.01 -16.94
C GLU A 99 9.15 12.29 -17.18
N LYS A 100 8.49 12.54 -18.32
CA LYS A 100 7.23 11.89 -18.70
C LYS A 100 7.39 10.38 -18.92
N ILE A 101 8.48 9.96 -19.57
CA ILE A 101 8.79 8.54 -19.79
C ILE A 101 9.00 7.83 -18.46
N VAL A 102 9.82 8.40 -17.57
CA VAL A 102 10.08 7.80 -16.25
C VAL A 102 8.80 7.71 -15.42
N TYR A 103 7.96 8.74 -15.45
CA TYR A 103 6.67 8.72 -14.75
C TYR A 103 5.74 7.62 -15.28
N SER A 104 5.62 7.48 -16.61
CA SER A 104 4.80 6.43 -17.23
C SER A 104 5.25 5.03 -16.81
N ILE A 105 6.56 4.78 -16.78
CA ILE A 105 7.13 3.49 -16.36
C ILE A 105 6.79 3.18 -14.88
N ILE A 106 6.78 4.19 -14.02
CA ILE A 106 6.43 4.04 -12.60
C ILE A 106 4.91 3.86 -12.44
N GLU A 107 4.10 4.57 -13.22
CA GLU A 107 2.64 4.41 -13.24
C GLU A 107 2.23 2.98 -13.64
N GLU A 108 2.87 2.41 -14.66
CA GLU A 108 2.65 1.01 -15.10
C GLU A 108 2.99 -0.03 -14.02
N ALA A 109 3.91 0.28 -13.11
CA ALA A 109 4.35 -0.65 -12.08
C ALA A 109 3.34 -0.80 -10.91
N GLY A 110 2.42 0.15 -10.77
CA GLY A 110 1.39 0.11 -9.75
C GLY A 110 1.95 -0.03 -8.32
N ASN A 111 1.26 -0.84 -7.51
CA ASN A 111 1.43 -0.90 -6.04
C ASN A 111 2.66 -1.71 -5.59
N LYS A 112 3.19 -2.58 -6.46
CA LYS A 112 4.47 -3.28 -6.23
C LYS A 112 5.67 -2.35 -6.42
N GLY A 113 5.46 -1.25 -7.14
CA GLY A 113 6.51 -0.32 -7.53
C GLY A 113 7.52 -0.94 -8.49
N ILE A 114 8.52 -0.15 -8.88
CA ILE A 114 9.58 -0.57 -9.80
C ILE A 114 10.96 -0.22 -9.26
N TRP A 115 11.90 -1.14 -9.45
CA TRP A 115 13.27 -0.93 -9.01
C TRP A 115 14.02 0.03 -9.94
N ILE A 116 14.91 0.85 -9.39
CA ILE A 116 15.72 1.82 -10.15
C ILE A 116 16.48 1.20 -11.34
N ARG A 117 16.92 -0.06 -11.21
CA ARG A 117 17.59 -0.79 -12.29
C ARG A 117 16.66 -1.06 -13.47
N ASP A 118 15.42 -1.44 -13.17
CA ASP A 118 14.42 -1.76 -14.19
C ASP A 118 13.89 -0.49 -14.85
N ILE A 119 13.76 0.60 -14.08
CA ILE A 119 13.47 1.94 -14.64
C ILE A 119 14.58 2.33 -15.62
N ARG A 120 15.85 2.15 -15.25
CA ARG A 120 16.99 2.45 -16.13
C ARG A 120 16.95 1.63 -17.42
N PHE A 121 16.66 0.33 -17.32
CA PHE A 121 16.60 -0.54 -18.49
C PHE A 121 15.46 -0.15 -19.43
N LYS A 122 14.29 0.19 -18.88
CA LYS A 122 13.11 0.60 -19.67
C LYS A 122 13.21 2.01 -20.24
N SER A 123 13.80 2.95 -19.50
CA SER A 123 13.91 4.36 -19.93
C SER A 123 15.10 4.61 -20.86
N ASN A 124 16.09 3.71 -20.86
CA ASN A 124 17.34 3.85 -21.60
C ASN A 124 18.10 5.16 -21.27
N LEU A 125 17.95 5.68 -20.05
CA LEU A 125 18.59 6.91 -19.59
C LEU A 125 19.93 6.65 -18.89
N MET A 126 20.84 7.62 -18.96
CA MET A 126 22.08 7.55 -18.19
C MET A 126 21.81 7.64 -16.68
N PRO A 127 22.57 6.92 -15.82
CA PRO A 127 22.32 6.87 -14.38
C PRO A 127 22.25 8.24 -13.68
N ILE A 128 23.08 9.19 -14.10
CA ILE A 128 23.15 10.53 -13.49
C ILE A 128 21.85 11.31 -13.79
N GLN A 129 21.39 11.28 -15.03
CA GLN A 129 20.16 11.92 -15.48
C GLN A 129 18.93 11.30 -14.80
N LEU A 130 18.86 9.97 -14.77
CA LEU A 130 17.77 9.24 -14.11
C LEU A 130 17.67 9.62 -12.62
N ASN A 131 18.79 9.69 -11.90
CA ASN A 131 18.78 10.09 -10.49
C ASN A 131 18.32 11.55 -10.30
N LYS A 132 18.65 12.46 -11.21
CA LYS A 132 18.18 13.86 -11.18
C LYS A 132 16.66 13.93 -11.39
N ILE A 133 16.14 13.20 -12.37
CA ILE A 133 14.70 13.11 -12.67
C ILE A 133 13.93 12.50 -11.49
N LEU A 134 14.41 11.38 -10.93
CA LEU A 134 13.76 10.74 -9.78
C LEU A 134 13.71 11.69 -8.57
N LYS A 135 14.80 12.43 -8.30
CA LYS A 135 14.81 13.45 -7.23
C LYS A 135 13.83 14.60 -7.52
N SER A 136 13.75 15.07 -8.76
CA SER A 136 12.79 16.10 -9.20
C SER A 136 11.34 15.65 -8.96
N LEU A 137 10.99 14.43 -9.41
CA LEU A 137 9.66 13.85 -9.24
C LEU A 137 9.31 13.54 -7.77
N GLU A 138 10.30 13.16 -6.96
CA GLU A 138 10.16 12.92 -5.51
C GLU A 138 9.92 14.24 -4.76
N THR A 139 10.66 15.30 -5.11
CA THR A 139 10.51 16.65 -4.52
C THR A 139 9.14 17.24 -4.86
N LYS A 140 8.66 17.03 -6.09
CA LYS A 140 7.32 17.44 -6.55
C LYS A 140 6.19 16.58 -5.95
N LYS A 141 6.50 15.55 -5.15
CA LYS A 141 5.54 14.58 -4.58
C LYS A 141 4.68 13.87 -5.63
N PHE A 142 5.23 13.61 -6.83
CA PHE A 142 4.57 12.77 -7.82
C PHE A 142 4.86 11.29 -7.60
N ILE A 143 6.08 10.99 -7.15
CA ILE A 143 6.51 9.64 -6.78
C ILE A 143 7.00 9.64 -5.34
N LYS A 144 7.02 8.46 -4.74
CA LYS A 144 7.67 8.20 -3.46
C LYS A 144 8.58 6.98 -3.60
N ALA A 145 9.60 6.96 -2.77
CA ALA A 145 10.48 5.82 -2.66
C ALA A 145 10.12 4.98 -1.44
N VAL A 146 10.04 3.66 -1.64
CA VAL A 146 9.84 2.67 -0.58
C VAL A 146 10.98 1.67 -0.66
N LYS A 147 11.56 1.31 0.49
CA LYS A 147 12.53 0.22 0.54
C LYS A 147 11.77 -1.09 0.71
N SER A 148 12.18 -2.12 -0.01
CA SER A 148 11.53 -3.43 0.08
C SER A 148 11.98 -4.18 1.33
N VAL A 149 11.04 -4.75 2.08
CA VAL A 149 11.34 -5.62 3.23
C VAL A 149 11.98 -6.94 2.80
N ALA A 150 11.47 -7.58 1.73
CA ALA A 150 12.03 -8.82 1.20
C ALA A 150 13.47 -8.66 0.65
N ALA A 151 13.84 -7.45 0.23
CA ALA A 151 15.17 -7.13 -0.24
C ALA A 151 15.60 -5.76 0.28
N SER A 152 16.07 -5.73 1.54
CA SER A 152 16.40 -4.51 2.30
C SER A 152 17.30 -3.50 1.57
N LYS A 153 18.13 -3.96 0.62
CA LYS A 153 19.01 -3.10 -0.20
C LYS A 153 18.36 -2.55 -1.49
N LYS A 154 17.13 -2.96 -1.83
CA LYS A 154 16.44 -2.55 -3.06
C LYS A 154 15.43 -1.44 -2.75
N LYS A 155 15.65 -0.28 -3.39
CA LYS A 155 14.74 0.88 -3.37
C LYS A 155 13.77 0.78 -4.55
N VAL A 156 12.47 0.65 -4.28
CA VAL A 156 11.42 0.69 -5.30
C VAL A 156 10.74 2.05 -5.32
N TYR A 157 10.32 2.49 -6.50
CA TYR A 157 9.60 3.74 -6.72
C TYR A 157 8.16 3.44 -7.12
N MET A 158 7.24 4.23 -6.60
CA MET A 158 5.80 4.15 -6.89
C MET A 158 5.18 5.54 -6.86
N LEU A 159 3.93 5.66 -7.32
CA LEU A 159 3.20 6.92 -7.25
C LEU A 159 2.97 7.35 -5.80
N TYR A 160 3.01 8.66 -5.55
CA TYR A 160 2.90 9.20 -4.18
C TYR A 160 1.59 8.79 -3.49
N ASN A 161 0.48 8.88 -4.23
CA ASN A 161 -0.87 8.59 -3.72
C ASN A 161 -1.19 7.10 -3.59
N LEU A 162 -0.29 6.22 -4.04
CA LEU A 162 -0.55 4.79 -4.09
C LEU A 162 -0.03 4.09 -2.84
N GLU A 163 -0.85 3.28 -2.18
CA GLU A 163 -0.39 2.48 -1.05
C GLU A 163 0.48 1.31 -1.53
N PRO A 164 1.65 1.09 -0.91
CA PRO A 164 2.52 -0.02 -1.27
C PRO A 164 1.85 -1.36 -0.96
N ASP A 165 2.08 -2.34 -1.83
CA ASP A 165 1.59 -3.70 -1.62
C ASP A 165 2.21 -4.35 -0.38
N ARG A 166 1.45 -5.24 0.29
CA ARG A 166 1.90 -5.96 1.50
C ARG A 166 3.20 -6.75 1.26
N SER A 167 3.42 -7.24 0.04
CA SER A 167 4.66 -7.92 -0.35
C SER A 167 5.90 -7.03 -0.30
N VAL A 168 5.72 -5.70 -0.41
CA VAL A 168 6.81 -4.71 -0.38
C VAL A 168 7.05 -4.22 1.04
N THR A 169 5.99 -3.97 1.80
CA THR A 169 6.06 -3.46 3.18
C THR A 169 6.20 -4.54 4.24
N GLY A 170 6.00 -5.82 3.90
CA GLY A 170 5.98 -6.92 4.88
C GLY A 170 4.67 -7.03 5.68
N GLY A 171 3.67 -6.20 5.40
CA GLY A 171 2.37 -6.21 6.09
C GLY A 171 2.39 -5.47 7.42
N ALA A 172 1.59 -5.94 8.38
CA ALA A 172 1.38 -5.26 9.68
C ALA A 172 2.51 -5.50 10.70
N TRP A 173 3.49 -6.35 10.38
CA TRP A 173 4.58 -6.76 11.29
C TRP A 173 5.86 -5.93 11.17
N TYR A 174 5.87 -4.97 10.25
CA TYR A 174 7.04 -4.16 9.96
C TYR A 174 6.69 -2.68 10.05
N GLN A 175 7.53 -1.94 10.77
CA GLN A 175 7.54 -0.49 10.76
C GLN A 175 8.93 -0.02 10.36
N ASP A 176 8.99 0.88 9.37
CA ASP A 176 10.25 1.43 8.84
C ASP A 176 11.29 0.38 8.36
N GLN A 177 10.84 -0.82 7.99
CA GLN A 177 11.62 -2.03 7.62
C GLN A 177 12.16 -2.87 8.77
N ASP A 178 11.95 -2.46 10.01
CA ASP A 178 12.28 -3.29 11.16
C ASP A 178 11.10 -4.17 11.54
N PHE A 179 11.39 -5.42 11.83
CA PHE A 179 10.39 -6.37 12.31
C PHE A 179 10.06 -6.06 13.77
N GLU A 180 8.79 -5.81 14.06
CA GLU A 180 8.33 -5.49 15.40
C GLU A 180 8.10 -6.77 16.23
N ALA A 181 9.19 -7.42 16.65
CA ALA A 181 9.13 -8.65 17.44
C ALA A 181 8.34 -8.45 18.75
N GLU A 182 8.60 -7.36 19.47
CA GLU A 182 7.90 -7.05 20.73
C GLU A 182 6.39 -6.91 20.55
N PHE A 183 5.96 -6.29 19.45
CA PHE A 183 4.54 -6.15 19.12
C PHE A 183 3.90 -7.51 18.83
N VAL A 184 4.57 -8.36 18.05
CA VAL A 184 4.13 -9.72 17.75
C VAL A 184 4.00 -10.55 19.04
N ASP A 185 4.98 -10.44 19.95
CA ASP A 185 4.97 -11.15 21.24
C ASP A 185 3.82 -10.69 22.13
N ILE A 186 3.54 -9.37 22.19
CA ILE A 186 2.40 -8.82 22.92
C ILE A 186 1.09 -9.38 22.35
N LEU A 187 0.92 -9.36 21.02
CA LEU A 187 -0.30 -9.91 20.40
C LEU A 187 -0.44 -11.41 20.64
N ASN A 188 0.65 -12.18 20.55
CA ASN A 188 0.66 -13.60 20.84
C ASN A 188 0.15 -13.87 22.27
N GLN A 189 0.69 -13.14 23.25
CA GLN A 189 0.27 -13.24 24.65
C GLN A 189 -1.21 -12.87 24.85
N GLN A 190 -1.69 -11.77 24.23
CA GLN A 190 -3.09 -11.36 24.38
C GLN A 190 -4.05 -12.33 23.69
N CYS A 191 -3.70 -12.86 22.52
CA CYS A 191 -4.50 -13.88 21.83
C CYS A 191 -4.60 -15.15 22.69
N PHE A 192 -3.49 -15.60 23.26
CA PHE A 192 -3.48 -16.76 24.14
C PHE A 192 -4.32 -16.54 25.39
N ARG A 193 -4.14 -15.39 26.06
CA ARG A 193 -4.90 -15.02 27.27
C ARG A 193 -6.41 -15.04 27.03
N PHE A 194 -6.87 -14.53 25.90
CA PHE A 194 -8.28 -14.56 25.54
C PHE A 194 -8.83 -15.99 25.40
N LEU A 195 -8.08 -16.87 24.71
CA LEU A 195 -8.46 -18.27 24.54
C LEU A 195 -8.37 -19.06 25.86
N GLU A 196 -7.45 -18.69 26.75
CA GLU A 196 -7.36 -19.26 28.09
C GLU A 196 -8.55 -18.85 28.95
N GLN A 197 -8.94 -17.58 28.92
CA GLN A 197 -10.14 -17.10 29.62
C GLN A 197 -11.40 -17.84 29.17
N LYS A 198 -11.63 -18.00 27.86
CA LYS A 198 -12.78 -18.77 27.35
C LYS A 198 -12.78 -20.22 27.83
N ARG A 199 -11.60 -20.83 27.95
CA ARG A 199 -11.46 -22.19 28.49
C ARG A 199 -11.77 -22.24 29.99
N GLU A 200 -11.33 -21.26 30.77
CA GLU A 200 -11.65 -21.18 32.20
C GLU A 200 -13.15 -20.97 32.43
N GLU A 201 -13.81 -20.17 31.59
CA GLU A 201 -15.27 -19.99 31.59
C GLU A 201 -15.98 -21.31 31.27
N ALA A 202 -15.51 -22.03 30.25
CA ALA A 202 -16.01 -23.36 29.91
C ALA A 202 -15.86 -24.39 31.05
N ASN A 203 -14.76 -24.34 31.82
CA ASN A 203 -14.55 -25.24 32.96
C ASN A 203 -15.53 -24.99 34.12
N LYS A 204 -16.09 -23.78 34.21
CA LYS A 204 -17.08 -23.39 35.23
C LYS A 204 -18.52 -23.60 34.74
N TRP A 205 -18.71 -24.06 33.51
CA TRP A 205 -20.02 -24.23 32.89
C TRP A 205 -20.74 -25.50 33.39
N ASP A 206 -22.00 -25.35 33.80
CA ASP A 206 -22.81 -26.44 34.37
C ASP A 206 -23.72 -27.15 33.34
N GLY A 207 -23.78 -26.66 32.09
CA GLY A 207 -24.64 -27.25 31.03
C GLY A 207 -24.08 -28.51 30.36
N GLY A 208 -23.07 -29.15 30.96
CA GLY A 208 -22.50 -30.42 30.50
C GLY A 208 -21.32 -30.32 29.51
N PRO A 209 -20.67 -31.46 29.19
CA PRO A 209 -19.35 -31.46 28.55
C PRO A 209 -19.31 -30.98 27.10
N ILE A 210 -20.38 -31.22 26.32
CA ILE A 210 -20.44 -30.80 24.92
C ILE A 210 -20.59 -29.28 24.82
N ASP A 211 -21.43 -28.69 25.67
CA ASP A 211 -21.64 -27.25 25.70
C ASP A 211 -20.39 -26.53 26.23
N ALA A 212 -19.79 -27.05 27.30
CA ALA A 212 -18.50 -26.55 27.79
C ALA A 212 -17.43 -26.57 26.68
N ARG A 213 -17.33 -27.66 25.92
CA ARG A 213 -16.40 -27.75 24.78
C ARG A 213 -16.67 -26.65 23.75
N ASN A 214 -17.93 -26.43 23.37
CA ASN A 214 -18.30 -25.44 22.36
C ASN A 214 -18.01 -24.00 22.83
N ILE A 215 -18.22 -23.70 24.12
CA ILE A 215 -17.92 -22.39 24.74
C ILE A 215 -16.42 -22.09 24.74
N ALA A 216 -15.57 -23.12 24.93
CA ALA A 216 -14.12 -22.97 24.94
C ALA A 216 -13.53 -22.54 23.58
N PHE A 217 -14.27 -22.74 22.49
CA PHE A 217 -13.83 -22.34 21.15
C PHE A 217 -14.12 -20.85 20.87
N ALA A 218 -13.24 -20.25 20.08
CA ALA A 218 -13.41 -18.91 19.52
C ALA A 218 -13.10 -18.90 18.03
N SER A 219 -13.84 -18.09 17.28
CA SER A 219 -13.52 -17.88 15.86
C SER A 219 -12.39 -16.86 15.67
N SER A 220 -11.69 -16.90 14.53
CA SER A 220 -10.68 -15.88 14.19
C SER A 220 -11.24 -14.45 14.29
N LYS A 221 -12.53 -14.27 13.94
CA LYS A 221 -13.22 -12.98 13.97
C LYS A 221 -13.46 -12.49 15.40
N GLU A 222 -13.80 -13.39 16.33
CA GLU A 222 -13.97 -13.05 17.74
C GLU A 222 -12.65 -12.62 18.37
N VAL A 223 -11.57 -13.38 18.10
CA VAL A 223 -10.22 -13.01 18.57
C VAL A 223 -9.80 -11.67 17.99
N TRP A 224 -10.01 -11.45 16.69
CA TRP A 224 -9.72 -10.18 16.03
C TRP A 224 -10.49 -9.01 16.64
N LYS A 225 -11.79 -9.20 16.93
CA LYS A 225 -12.62 -8.18 17.57
C LYS A 225 -12.10 -7.83 18.96
N PHE A 226 -11.80 -8.84 19.78
CA PHE A 226 -11.22 -8.64 21.10
C PHE A 226 -9.92 -7.82 21.05
N ILE A 227 -8.99 -8.19 20.16
CA ILE A 227 -7.72 -7.48 20.01
C ILE A 227 -7.92 -6.05 19.49
N SER A 228 -8.88 -5.85 18.59
CA SER A 228 -9.23 -4.51 18.08
C SER A 228 -9.83 -3.62 19.17
N ASP A 229 -10.69 -4.19 20.02
CA ASP A 229 -11.35 -3.48 21.13
C ASP A 229 -10.35 -3.10 22.24
N LEU A 230 -9.27 -3.86 22.42
CA LEU A 230 -8.18 -3.50 23.35
C LEU A 230 -7.37 -2.27 22.90
N GLY A 231 -7.43 -1.89 21.62
CA GLY A 231 -6.76 -0.68 21.11
C GLY A 231 -5.23 -0.73 21.20
N ILE A 232 -4.63 -1.93 21.24
CA ILE A 232 -3.18 -2.11 21.41
C ILE A 232 -2.40 -1.59 20.20
N SER A 233 -2.96 -1.70 19.00
CA SER A 233 -2.27 -1.33 17.76
C SER A 233 -2.82 -0.04 17.16
N LYS A 234 -1.89 0.81 16.69
CA LYS A 234 -2.21 1.93 15.78
C LYS A 234 -2.39 1.46 14.33
N VAL A 235 -1.87 0.27 14.01
CA VAL A 235 -1.92 -0.33 12.68
C VAL A 235 -3.23 -1.11 12.54
N LYS A 236 -3.86 -1.02 11.36
CA LYS A 236 -5.07 -1.80 11.06
C LYS A 236 -4.66 -3.26 10.83
N LEU A 237 -5.00 -4.12 11.79
CA LEU A 237 -4.81 -5.57 11.68
C LEU A 237 -5.96 -6.18 10.88
N SER A 238 -5.65 -7.13 9.99
CA SER A 238 -6.65 -7.95 9.29
C SER A 238 -6.92 -9.26 10.04
N VAL A 239 -7.98 -9.98 9.67
CA VAL A 239 -8.26 -11.29 10.30
C VAL A 239 -7.16 -12.28 9.95
N GLU A 240 -6.62 -12.20 8.73
CA GLU A 240 -5.52 -13.03 8.26
C GLU A 240 -4.23 -12.82 9.08
N ASP A 241 -3.97 -11.58 9.53
CA ASP A 241 -2.84 -11.30 10.44
C ASP A 241 -3.00 -12.03 11.76
N LEU A 242 -4.21 -12.01 12.34
CA LEU A 242 -4.48 -12.70 13.58
C LEU A 242 -4.42 -14.21 13.42
N GLU A 243 -4.85 -14.75 12.28
CA GLU A 243 -4.68 -16.18 11.99
C GLU A 243 -3.20 -16.58 11.92
N MET A 244 -2.31 -15.72 11.41
CA MET A 244 -0.87 -15.96 11.48
C MET A 244 -0.37 -16.06 12.92
N ILE A 245 -0.79 -15.14 13.79
CA ILE A 245 -0.44 -15.18 15.22
C ILE A 245 -1.01 -16.43 15.90
N LEU A 246 -2.28 -16.78 15.64
CA LEU A 246 -2.89 -17.99 16.17
C LEU A 246 -2.16 -19.26 15.71
N ASN A 247 -1.65 -19.30 14.49
CA ASN A 247 -0.82 -20.41 14.02
C ASN A 247 0.48 -20.53 14.82
N THR A 248 1.10 -19.42 15.24
CA THR A 248 2.28 -19.48 16.13
C THR A 248 1.94 -20.15 17.47
N LEU A 249 0.77 -19.88 18.04
CA LEU A 249 0.30 -20.54 19.26
C LEU A 249 0.00 -22.04 19.08
N ILE A 250 -0.38 -22.45 17.87
CA ILE A 250 -0.51 -23.87 17.52
C ILE A 250 0.87 -24.53 17.50
N TYR A 251 1.87 -23.88 16.90
CA TYR A 251 3.24 -24.40 16.86
C TYR A 251 3.90 -24.45 18.24
N ASP A 252 3.53 -23.54 19.15
CA ASP A 252 3.89 -23.59 20.56
C ASP A 252 3.21 -24.74 21.33
N GLY A 253 2.23 -25.43 20.72
CA GLY A 253 1.44 -26.48 21.36
C GLY A 253 0.45 -25.97 22.41
N LYS A 254 0.13 -24.66 22.40
CA LYS A 254 -0.76 -24.01 23.38
C LYS A 254 -2.21 -23.91 22.92
N VAL A 255 -2.44 -23.97 21.61
CA VAL A 255 -3.76 -23.80 20.99
C VAL A 255 -3.98 -24.92 19.98
N GLU A 256 -5.22 -25.39 19.85
CA GLU A 256 -5.64 -26.26 18.75
C GLU A 256 -6.63 -25.54 17.83
N LYS A 257 -6.68 -26.00 16.58
CA LYS A 257 -7.55 -25.47 15.53
C LYS A 257 -8.48 -26.57 15.02
N THR A 258 -9.76 -26.23 14.88
CA THR A 258 -10.79 -27.08 14.27
C THR A 258 -11.55 -26.29 13.21
N LEU A 259 -12.11 -26.97 12.22
CA LEU A 259 -13.00 -26.38 11.23
C LEU A 259 -14.45 -26.48 11.72
N SER A 260 -15.16 -25.36 11.69
CA SER A 260 -16.59 -25.33 11.87
C SER A 260 -17.32 -25.81 10.59
N SER A 261 -18.59 -26.17 10.75
CA SER A 261 -19.47 -26.62 9.66
C SER A 261 -19.61 -25.62 8.50
N ASP A 262 -19.41 -24.33 8.77
CA ASP A 262 -19.43 -23.23 7.80
C ASP A 262 -18.07 -23.01 7.11
N GLY A 263 -17.07 -23.84 7.41
CA GLY A 263 -15.70 -23.69 6.91
C GLY A 263 -14.87 -22.64 7.66
N SER A 264 -15.40 -22.03 8.72
CA SER A 264 -14.65 -21.08 9.54
C SER A 264 -13.67 -21.78 10.49
N ASN A 265 -12.56 -21.10 10.79
CA ASN A 265 -11.55 -21.59 11.71
C ASN A 265 -11.96 -21.28 13.16
N LEU A 266 -11.99 -22.32 14.00
CA LEU A 266 -12.19 -22.22 15.44
C LEU A 266 -10.93 -22.62 16.19
N TYR A 267 -10.64 -21.89 17.26
CA TYR A 267 -9.44 -22.03 18.08
C TYR A 267 -9.82 -22.21 19.54
N ARG A 268 -9.12 -23.07 20.27
CA ARG A 268 -9.22 -23.13 21.74
C ARG A 268 -7.85 -23.37 22.35
N SER A 269 -7.65 -22.84 23.56
CA SER A 269 -6.46 -23.14 24.34
C SER A 269 -6.47 -24.60 24.80
N VAL A 270 -5.28 -25.20 24.89
CA VAL A 270 -5.07 -26.57 25.37
C VAL A 270 -4.00 -26.59 26.44
N GLN A 271 -4.11 -27.56 27.35
CA GLN A 271 -3.05 -27.85 28.30
C GLN A 271 -2.10 -28.89 27.71
N PRO A 272 -0.78 -28.76 27.97
CA PRO A 272 0.17 -29.81 27.66
C PRO A 272 -0.27 -31.14 28.27
N LEU A 273 -0.27 -32.20 27.47
CA LEU A 273 -0.66 -33.55 27.93
C LEU A 273 0.34 -34.13 28.94
N LEU A 274 1.61 -33.72 28.81
CA LEU A 274 2.71 -34.19 29.63
C LEU A 274 3.42 -33.01 30.26
N THR A 275 3.88 -33.20 31.49
CA THR A 275 4.77 -32.24 32.14
C THR A 275 6.20 -32.37 31.58
N SER A 276 6.99 -31.31 31.76
CA SER A 276 8.41 -31.30 31.40
C SER A 276 9.14 -32.53 31.94
N PRO A 277 9.81 -33.32 31.08
CA PRO A 277 10.57 -34.50 31.50
C PRO A 277 11.64 -34.17 32.54
N GLY A 278 11.96 -35.13 33.41
CA GLY A 278 13.00 -34.96 34.43
C GLY A 278 14.37 -34.61 33.85
N LEU A 279 14.66 -35.08 32.62
CA LEU A 279 15.94 -34.82 31.96
C LEU A 279 16.18 -33.32 31.75
N ILE A 280 15.19 -32.54 31.34
CA ILE A 280 15.36 -31.09 31.13
C ILE A 280 15.32 -30.29 32.44
N LYS A 281 14.99 -30.94 33.56
CA LYS A 281 15.00 -30.34 34.90
C LYS A 281 16.37 -30.46 35.59
N VAL A 282 17.30 -31.22 35.01
CA VAL A 282 18.67 -31.38 35.52
C VAL A 282 19.67 -30.73 34.57
N PRO A 283 20.76 -30.14 35.07
CA PRO A 283 21.76 -29.45 34.24
C PRO A 283 22.34 -30.36 33.15
N CYS A 284 22.48 -31.66 33.42
CA CYS A 284 22.98 -32.64 32.46
C CYS A 284 22.11 -32.79 31.20
N GLY A 285 20.80 -32.53 31.27
CA GLY A 285 19.91 -32.67 30.11
C GLY A 285 20.03 -31.55 29.09
N VAL A 286 20.53 -30.39 29.51
CA VAL A 286 20.71 -29.19 28.67
C VAL A 286 22.17 -28.76 28.56
N CYS A 287 23.09 -29.55 29.11
CA CYS A 287 24.52 -29.23 29.16
C CYS A 287 25.13 -29.14 27.74
N PRO A 288 25.74 -28.01 27.35
CA PRO A 288 26.29 -27.82 26.01
C PRO A 288 27.54 -28.67 25.76
N VAL A 289 28.27 -29.02 26.82
CA VAL A 289 29.51 -29.82 26.79
C VAL A 289 29.29 -31.25 27.30
N ARG A 290 28.04 -31.74 27.25
CA ARG A 290 27.67 -33.08 27.76
C ARG A 290 28.51 -34.20 27.16
N LYS A 291 28.87 -34.08 25.87
CA LYS A 291 29.64 -35.10 25.14
C LYS A 291 31.08 -35.23 25.63
N ASP A 292 31.61 -34.16 26.22
CA ASP A 292 33.00 -34.09 26.68
C ASP A 292 33.12 -34.42 28.18
N CYS A 293 31.98 -34.58 28.87
CA CYS A 293 31.93 -34.85 30.30
C CYS A 293 32.15 -36.34 30.59
N CYS A 294 33.22 -36.67 31.31
CA CYS A 294 33.48 -38.03 31.79
C CYS A 294 34.21 -38.04 33.13
N ASP A 295 34.58 -39.22 33.64
CA ASP A 295 35.24 -39.34 34.95
C ASP A 295 36.71 -38.87 34.94
N ILE A 296 37.28 -38.60 33.76
CA ILE A 296 38.67 -38.18 33.55
C ILE A 296 38.76 -36.92 32.68
N GLY A 297 39.83 -36.15 32.82
CA GLY A 297 40.05 -34.93 32.02
C GLY A 297 39.53 -33.64 32.67
N ASP A 298 39.34 -32.61 31.84
CA ASP A 298 39.05 -31.24 32.30
C ASP A 298 37.56 -31.01 32.59
N VAL A 299 36.67 -31.67 31.83
CA VAL A 299 35.21 -31.60 32.01
C VAL A 299 34.75 -32.85 32.76
N THR A 300 34.49 -32.71 34.05
CA THR A 300 34.08 -33.83 34.92
C THR A 300 32.83 -33.48 35.72
N PRO A 301 31.99 -34.45 36.10
CA PRO A 301 30.85 -34.21 36.97
C PRO A 301 31.26 -33.61 38.31
N THR A 302 32.40 -34.04 38.87
CA THR A 302 32.91 -33.61 40.18
C THR A 302 33.29 -32.12 40.22
N LYS A 303 33.80 -31.58 39.11
CA LYS A 303 34.20 -30.16 38.98
C LYS A 303 33.16 -29.33 38.21
N CYS A 304 31.96 -29.88 37.98
CA CYS A 304 30.99 -29.29 37.08
C CYS A 304 30.39 -28.00 37.66
N GLN A 305 30.69 -26.86 37.03
CA GLN A 305 30.13 -25.56 37.40
C GLN A 305 28.60 -25.53 37.25
N TYR A 306 28.05 -26.13 36.18
CA TYR A 306 26.59 -26.17 35.96
C TYR A 306 25.84 -26.91 37.08
N ILE A 307 26.42 -27.95 37.67
CA ILE A 307 25.81 -28.66 38.82
C ILE A 307 25.96 -27.82 40.09
N MET A 308 27.14 -27.26 40.35
CA MET A 308 27.38 -26.43 41.53
C MET A 308 26.47 -25.20 41.56
N GLU A 309 26.30 -24.51 40.42
CA GLU A 309 25.37 -23.37 40.29
C GLU A 309 23.92 -23.79 40.47
N TRP A 310 23.51 -24.94 39.93
CA TRP A 310 22.12 -25.42 40.04
C TRP A 310 21.73 -25.87 41.45
N MET A 311 22.70 -26.31 42.26
CA MET A 311 22.46 -26.73 43.65
C MET A 311 22.44 -25.58 44.67
N ASN A 312 22.91 -24.39 44.27
CA ASN A 312 22.91 -23.17 45.10
C ASN A 312 21.63 -22.36 44.88
#